data_AF-A0A7J8DWF9-F1
#
_entry.id   AF-A0A7J8DWF9-F1
#
_cell.length_a   1.000
_cell.length_b   1.000
_cell.length_c   1.000
_cell.angle_alpha   90.00
_cell.angle_beta   90.00
_cell.angle_gamma   90.00
#
_symmetry.space_group_name_H-M   'P 1'
#
loop_
_entity.id
_entity.type
_entity.pdbx_description
1 polymer ?
#
loop_
_entity_poly.entity_id
_entity_poly.type
_entity_poly.pdbx_seq_one_letter_code
_entity_poly.pdbx_strand_id
1 'polypeptide(L)'
;MADETPRKGNFSALVGHTNGLTKPASLAAAAVTSKPGGGGGSKKLVIKNFRDRPKLPDNYTQDTWQKLHEAVKAIQSSTSIRYNLEELYQAVENLCSHKVSPTLYKQLRQVCEDHVQAQILQFREYPFIVS
;
A
#
# COMPACT_ATOMS: atom_id res chain seq x y z
N MET A 1 -6.38 38.35 58.03
CA MET A 1 -5.03 37.88 57.63
C MET A 1 -5.26 36.52 56.98
N ALA A 2 -4.91 36.25 55.71
CA ALA A 2 -3.61 36.44 55.04
C ALA A 2 -2.51 35.56 55.68
N ASP A 3 -1.81 34.65 55.01
CA ASP A 3 -1.89 34.15 53.61
C ASP A 3 -1.53 32.62 53.60
N GLU A 4 -1.17 31.84 52.55
CA GLU A 4 -0.65 32.10 51.19
C GLU A 4 -1.16 31.04 50.15
N THR A 5 -0.34 30.56 49.21
CA THR A 5 -0.78 29.84 47.99
C THR A 5 -0.66 28.30 48.01
N PRO A 6 -1.44 27.60 47.16
CA PRO A 6 -1.05 26.32 46.56
C PRO A 6 -0.36 26.53 45.20
N ARG A 7 0.85 25.99 45.00
CA ARG A 7 1.59 26.14 43.73
C ARG A 7 0.92 25.40 42.56
N LYS A 8 0.41 26.15 41.59
CA LYS A 8 -0.12 25.65 40.32
C LYS A 8 1.01 25.17 39.40
N GLY A 9 1.17 23.85 39.24
CA GLY A 9 2.07 23.25 38.26
C GLY A 9 1.60 23.51 36.83
N ASN A 10 2.29 24.39 36.11
CA ASN A 10 1.84 24.92 34.83
C ASN A 10 2.78 24.45 33.70
N PHE A 11 2.50 23.31 33.07
CA PHE A 11 3.26 22.81 31.91
C PHE A 11 2.38 22.59 30.68
N SER A 12 2.76 23.31 29.62
CA SER A 12 2.27 23.41 28.24
C SER A 12 1.20 22.43 27.75
N ALA A 13 0.13 23.02 27.20
CA ALA A 13 -0.79 22.30 26.31
C ALA A 13 -0.07 21.72 25.09
N LEU A 14 -0.51 20.54 24.63
CA LEU A 14 -0.03 19.92 23.41
C LEU A 14 -0.45 20.76 22.20
N VAL A 15 0.50 21.53 21.64
CA VAL A 15 0.29 22.30 20.41
C VAL A 15 0.09 21.32 19.24
N GLY A 16 -1.16 21.20 18.78
CA GLY A 16 -1.47 20.47 17.56
C GLY A 16 -0.88 21.19 16.35
N HIS A 17 0.08 20.56 15.66
CA HIS A 17 0.67 21.08 14.42
C HIS A 17 -0.35 21.02 13.27
N THR A 18 -1.24 22.01 13.21
CA THR A 18 -2.16 22.21 12.08
C THR A 18 -1.53 23.13 11.04
N ASN A 19 -1.51 22.69 9.78
CA ASN A 19 -0.94 23.48 8.69
C ASN A 19 -1.85 24.66 8.29
N GLY A 20 -1.72 25.77 9.00
CA GLY A 20 -1.79 27.11 8.40
C GLY A 20 -3.15 27.57 7.86
N LEU A 21 -4.24 27.41 8.60
CA LEU A 21 -5.53 28.06 8.28
C LEU A 21 -6.19 28.72 9.50
N THR A 22 -5.76 29.94 9.83
CA THR A 22 -6.29 30.73 10.96
C THR A 22 -6.48 32.21 10.62
N LYS A 23 -7.69 32.58 10.16
CA LYS A 23 -8.28 33.93 10.35
C LYS A 23 -9.80 33.83 10.50
N PRO A 24 -10.37 34.01 11.71
CA PRO A 24 -11.80 34.16 11.89
C PRO A 24 -12.23 35.62 11.64
N ALA A 25 -13.32 35.81 10.91
CA ALA A 25 -14.00 37.10 10.78
C ALA A 25 -15.50 36.87 10.58
N SER A 26 -16.30 37.17 11.60
CA SER A 26 -17.76 36.96 11.58
C SER A 26 -18.47 38.11 10.88
N LEU A 27 -19.18 37.84 9.79
CA LEU A 27 -20.29 38.65 9.29
C LEU A 27 -21.47 37.73 9.00
N ALA A 28 -22.68 38.18 9.35
CA ALA A 28 -23.86 37.32 9.44
C ALA A 28 -24.78 37.40 8.21
N ALA A 29 -25.62 36.36 8.09
CA ALA A 29 -26.94 36.37 7.45
C ALA A 29 -27.05 36.89 6.00
N ALA A 30 -27.04 35.95 5.06
CA ALA A 30 -27.88 36.02 3.86
C ALA A 30 -28.43 34.62 3.55
N ALA A 31 -29.70 34.36 3.90
CA ALA A 31 -30.36 33.10 3.57
C ALA A 31 -30.87 33.15 2.12
N VAL A 32 -30.30 32.33 1.23
CA VAL A 32 -30.82 32.13 -0.14
C VAL A 32 -31.58 30.80 -0.24
N THR A 33 -32.90 30.88 -0.09
CA THR A 33 -33.82 29.74 -0.22
C THR A 33 -34.11 29.44 -1.69
N SER A 34 -33.28 28.60 -2.33
CA SER A 34 -33.51 28.15 -3.71
C SER A 34 -33.54 26.62 -3.85
N LYS A 35 -34.61 26.04 -3.26
CA LYS A 35 -35.38 24.84 -3.70
C LYS A 35 -34.61 23.58 -4.20
N PRO A 36 -34.88 22.38 -3.66
CA PRO A 36 -34.39 21.14 -4.26
C PRO A 36 -35.07 20.91 -5.62
N GLY A 37 -34.31 21.06 -6.71
CA GLY A 37 -34.67 20.67 -8.07
C GLY A 37 -33.84 19.47 -8.50
N GLY A 38 -34.50 18.40 -8.98
CA GLY A 38 -33.83 17.15 -9.33
C GLY A 38 -33.19 17.16 -10.73
N GLY A 39 -32.24 16.26 -10.96
CA GLY A 39 -31.74 15.93 -12.30
C GLY A 39 -30.23 15.72 -12.41
N GLY A 40 -29.80 14.45 -12.41
CA GLY A 40 -28.67 13.96 -13.22
C GLY A 40 -27.24 14.42 -12.89
N GLY A 41 -26.43 13.48 -12.36
CA GLY A 41 -24.97 13.46 -12.56
C GLY A 41 -24.11 13.85 -11.36
N SER A 42 -23.05 13.07 -11.15
CA SER A 42 -21.98 13.40 -10.20
C SER A 42 -21.10 14.53 -10.76
N LYS A 43 -20.85 15.56 -9.95
CA LYS A 43 -20.05 16.73 -10.35
C LYS A 43 -18.57 16.34 -10.48
N LYS A 44 -18.11 16.09 -11.71
CA LYS A 44 -16.72 15.72 -12.02
C LYS A 44 -15.75 16.83 -11.63
N LEU A 45 -14.87 16.55 -10.68
CA LEU A 45 -13.75 17.45 -10.33
C LEU A 45 -12.64 17.37 -11.40
N VAL A 46 -11.95 18.49 -11.63
CA VAL A 46 -10.85 18.61 -12.59
C VAL A 46 -9.67 19.27 -11.90
N ILE A 47 -8.52 18.59 -11.86
CA ILE A 47 -7.29 19.12 -11.30
C ILE A 47 -6.63 20.02 -12.35
N LYS A 48 -6.61 21.33 -12.11
CA LYS A 48 -5.90 22.30 -12.96
C LYS A 48 -4.39 22.07 -12.84
N ASN A 49 -3.67 22.19 -13.94
CA ASN A 49 -2.22 21.90 -14.05
C ASN A 49 -1.82 20.44 -13.75
N PHE A 50 -2.74 19.47 -13.91
CA PHE A 50 -2.38 18.05 -13.91
C PHE A 50 -1.53 17.73 -15.16
N ARG A 51 -0.20 17.83 -15.01
CA ARG A 51 0.76 17.23 -15.95
C ARG A 51 0.51 15.71 -16.00
N ASP A 52 0.84 15.05 -17.10
CA ASP A 52 0.61 13.62 -17.27
C ASP A 52 1.10 12.80 -16.07
N ARG A 53 0.38 11.71 -15.76
CA ARG A 53 0.75 10.83 -14.63
C ARG A 53 2.23 10.46 -14.78
N PRO A 54 3.06 10.59 -13.74
CA PRO A 54 4.43 10.10 -13.78
C PRO A 54 4.37 8.61 -14.11
N LYS A 55 4.90 8.24 -15.27
CA LYS A 55 5.02 6.84 -15.66
C LYS A 55 6.07 6.20 -14.75
N LEU A 56 5.75 5.04 -14.20
CA LEU A 56 6.78 4.19 -13.60
C LEU A 56 7.80 3.83 -14.68
N PRO A 57 9.10 3.78 -14.37
CA PRO A 57 10.11 3.31 -15.31
C PRO A 57 9.85 1.83 -15.63
N ASP A 58 10.02 1.44 -16.89
CA ASP A 58 9.59 0.13 -17.39
C ASP A 58 10.20 -1.05 -16.61
N ASN A 59 11.45 -0.89 -16.13
CA ASN A 59 12.17 -1.85 -15.28
C ASN A 59 11.42 -2.20 -13.98
N TYR A 60 10.62 -1.28 -13.41
CA TYR A 60 9.95 -1.48 -12.11
C TYR A 60 9.15 -2.78 -12.06
N THR A 61 8.50 -3.14 -13.17
CA THR A 61 7.70 -4.37 -13.27
C THR A 61 8.55 -5.61 -13.10
N GLN A 62 9.75 -5.63 -13.69
CA GLN A 62 10.70 -6.73 -13.62
C GLN A 62 11.37 -6.79 -12.24
N ASP A 63 11.81 -5.65 -11.69
CA ASP A 63 12.48 -5.58 -10.38
C ASP A 63 11.53 -6.00 -9.25
N THR A 64 10.26 -5.57 -9.33
CA THR A 64 9.22 -5.93 -8.36
C THR A 64 8.83 -7.40 -8.48
N TRP A 65 8.76 -7.96 -9.69
CA TRP A 65 8.58 -9.39 -9.88
C TRP A 65 9.78 -10.19 -9.33
N GLN A 66 11.02 -9.74 -9.54
CA GLN A 66 12.21 -10.41 -9.04
C GLN A 66 12.24 -10.47 -7.50
N LYS A 67 11.85 -9.39 -6.80
CA LYS A 67 11.67 -9.40 -5.34
C LYS A 67 10.68 -10.49 -4.89
N LEU A 68 9.53 -10.61 -5.56
CA LEU A 68 8.50 -11.61 -5.25
C LEU A 68 8.99 -13.04 -5.55
N HIS A 69 9.63 -13.25 -6.68
CA HIS A 69 10.19 -14.54 -7.11
C HIS A 69 11.27 -15.05 -6.16
N GLU A 70 12.12 -14.17 -5.64
CA GLU A 70 13.10 -14.52 -4.60
C GLU A 70 12.43 -14.89 -3.27
N ALA A 71 11.38 -14.17 -2.85
CA ALA A 71 10.63 -14.51 -1.64
C ALA A 71 9.93 -15.88 -1.77
N VAL A 72 9.32 -16.17 -2.92
CA VAL A 72 8.71 -17.49 -3.22
C VAL A 72 9.77 -18.59 -3.19
N LYS A 73 10.94 -18.36 -3.80
CA LYS A 73 12.05 -19.33 -3.75
C LYS A 73 12.59 -19.57 -2.35
N ALA A 74 12.71 -18.52 -1.53
CA ALA A 74 13.13 -18.65 -0.13
C ALA A 74 12.14 -19.52 0.67
N ILE A 75 10.83 -19.30 0.50
CA ILE A 75 9.78 -20.14 1.10
C ILE A 75 9.91 -21.60 0.63
N GLN A 76 10.06 -21.82 -0.69
CA GLN A 76 10.23 -23.14 -1.29
C GLN A 76 11.49 -23.89 -0.79
N SER A 77 12.56 -23.17 -0.45
CA SER A 77 13.80 -23.75 0.10
C SER A 77 13.87 -23.68 1.64
N SER A 78 12.75 -23.46 2.34
CA SER A 78 12.67 -23.33 3.81
C SER A 78 13.71 -22.34 4.39
N THR A 79 13.99 -21.28 3.64
CA THR A 79 15.05 -20.29 3.88
C THR A 79 14.46 -18.95 4.28
N SER A 80 15.17 -18.18 5.11
CA SER A 80 14.71 -16.87 5.58
C SER A 80 14.51 -15.87 4.43
N ILE A 81 13.38 -15.16 4.43
CA ILE A 81 13.02 -14.17 3.41
C ILE A 81 13.76 -12.85 3.71
N ARG A 82 14.45 -12.28 2.70
CA ARG A 82 15.23 -11.04 2.84
C ARG A 82 14.40 -9.74 2.89
N TYR A 83 13.08 -9.85 2.73
CA TYR A 83 12.15 -8.74 2.55
C TYR A 83 11.01 -8.84 3.56
N ASN A 84 10.53 -7.69 4.05
CA ASN A 84 9.35 -7.64 4.92
C ASN A 84 8.08 -8.06 4.16
N LEU A 85 7.17 -8.77 4.83
CA LEU A 85 5.89 -9.21 4.25
C LEU A 85 5.06 -8.04 3.73
N GLU A 86 5.05 -6.91 4.44
CA GLU A 86 4.32 -5.69 4.02
C GLU A 86 4.82 -5.16 2.66
N GLU A 87 6.13 -5.16 2.42
CA GLU A 87 6.69 -4.78 1.11
C GLU A 87 6.28 -5.75 0.00
N LEU A 88 6.12 -7.04 0.32
CA LEU A 88 5.71 -8.06 -0.64
C LEU A 88 4.21 -7.94 -0.97
N TYR A 89 3.36 -7.62 0.01
CA TYR A 89 1.95 -7.28 -0.23
C TYR A 89 1.82 -6.03 -1.12
N GLN A 90 2.53 -4.94 -0.78
CA GLN A 90 2.49 -3.71 -1.56
C GLN A 90 3.07 -3.89 -2.98
N ALA A 91 4.10 -4.74 -3.14
CA ALA A 91 4.63 -5.13 -4.45
C ALA A 91 3.57 -5.83 -5.33
N VAL A 92 2.78 -6.75 -4.76
CA VAL A 92 1.68 -7.42 -5.47
C VAL A 92 0.56 -6.45 -5.82
N GLU A 93 0.19 -5.54 -4.90
CA GLU A 93 -0.85 -4.53 -5.15
C GLU A 93 -0.45 -3.57 -6.28
N ASN A 94 0.80 -3.10 -6.30
CA ASN A 94 1.31 -2.20 -7.34
C ASN A 94 1.32 -2.89 -8.71
N LEU A 95 1.79 -4.14 -8.80
CA LEU A 95 1.75 -4.91 -10.05
C LEU A 95 0.31 -5.14 -10.55
N CYS A 96 -0.63 -5.40 -9.63
CA CYS A 96 -2.03 -5.55 -10.00
C CYS A 96 -2.67 -4.24 -10.47
N SER A 97 -2.42 -3.14 -9.77
CA SER A 97 -2.87 -1.79 -10.13
C SER A 97 -2.37 -1.35 -11.51
N HIS A 98 -1.17 -1.80 -11.90
CA HIS A 98 -0.58 -1.58 -13.22
C HIS A 98 -1.02 -2.58 -14.30
N LYS A 99 -2.08 -3.37 -14.05
CA LYS A 99 -2.66 -4.39 -14.95
C LYS A 99 -1.75 -5.57 -15.29
N VAL A 100 -0.71 -5.83 -14.49
CA VAL A 100 0.23 -6.95 -14.71
C VAL A 100 -0.32 -8.29 -14.16
N SER A 101 -1.44 -8.27 -13.41
CA SER A 101 -2.11 -9.44 -12.80
C SER A 101 -2.15 -10.73 -13.64
N PRO A 102 -2.57 -10.74 -14.94
CA PRO A 102 -2.64 -11.98 -15.72
C PRO A 102 -1.26 -12.55 -16.06
N THR A 103 -0.22 -11.73 -16.11
CA THR A 103 1.18 -12.16 -16.29
C THR A 103 1.73 -12.66 -14.96
N LEU A 104 1.52 -11.90 -13.87
CA LEU A 104 1.93 -12.24 -12.51
C LEU A 104 1.40 -13.62 -12.07
N TYR A 105 0.11 -13.90 -12.33
CA TYR A 105 -0.48 -15.21 -12.03
C TYR A 105 0.19 -16.35 -12.81
N LYS A 106 0.45 -16.18 -14.12
CA LYS A 106 1.12 -17.19 -14.95
C LYS A 106 2.54 -17.47 -14.48
N GLN A 107 3.30 -16.42 -14.16
CA GLN A 107 4.67 -16.56 -13.67
C GLN A 107 4.72 -17.24 -12.30
N LEU A 108 3.84 -16.85 -11.37
CA LEU A 108 3.75 -17.49 -10.04
C LEU A 108 3.34 -18.97 -10.15
N ARG A 109 2.38 -19.30 -11.03
CA ARG A 109 1.98 -20.67 -11.32
C ARG A 109 3.15 -21.51 -11.85
N GLN A 110 3.91 -20.98 -12.81
CA GLN A 110 5.10 -21.66 -13.36
C GLN A 110 6.15 -21.93 -12.26
N VAL A 111 6.47 -20.94 -11.43
CA VAL A 111 7.45 -21.08 -10.33
C VAL A 111 7.04 -22.16 -9.31
N CYS A 112 5.74 -22.37 -9.10
CA CYS A 112 5.23 -23.47 -8.27
C CYS A 112 5.30 -24.83 -8.99
N GLU A 113 4.95 -24.90 -10.28
CA GLU A 113 5.01 -26.13 -11.07
C GLU A 113 6.45 -26.62 -11.26
N ASP A 114 7.39 -25.72 -11.58
CA ASP A 114 8.83 -26.02 -11.71
C ASP A 114 9.39 -26.61 -10.41
N HIS A 115 9.02 -26.03 -9.26
CA HIS A 115 9.45 -26.51 -7.94
C HIS A 115 8.89 -27.90 -7.62
N VAL A 116 7.60 -28.13 -7.83
CA VAL A 116 6.97 -29.44 -7.60
C VAL A 116 7.58 -30.50 -8.53
N GLN A 117 7.82 -30.17 -9.80
CA GLN A 117 8.47 -31.08 -10.75
C GLN A 117 9.92 -31.42 -10.34
N ALA A 118 10.68 -30.44 -9.84
CA ALA A 118 12.03 -30.65 -9.31
C ALA A 118 12.03 -31.53 -8.04
N GLN A 119 11.03 -31.37 -7.16
CA GLN A 119 10.86 -32.22 -5.98
C GLN A 119 10.53 -33.67 -6.34
N ILE A 120 9.71 -33.92 -7.38
CA ILE A 120 9.38 -35.28 -7.84
C ILE A 120 10.65 -36.06 -8.26
N LEU A 121 11.67 -35.39 -8.83
CA LEU A 121 12.93 -36.06 -9.20
C LEU A 121 13.67 -36.63 -7.98
N GLN A 122 13.63 -35.96 -6.83
CA GLN A 122 14.30 -36.41 -5.60
C GLN A 122 13.72 -37.74 -5.08
N PHE A 123 12.43 -37.98 -5.29
CA PHE A 123 11.78 -39.25 -4.95
C PHE A 123 11.98 -40.34 -6.01
N ARG A 124 12.40 -39.96 -7.23
CA ARG A 124 12.52 -40.87 -8.38
C ARG A 124 13.90 -41.53 -8.49
N GLU A 125 14.93 -40.93 -7.90
CA GLU A 125 16.31 -41.46 -7.85
C GLU A 125 16.58 -42.33 -6.61
N TYR A 126 15.54 -42.79 -5.90
CA TYR A 126 15.68 -43.87 -4.92
C TYR A 126 15.79 -45.23 -5.63
N PRO A 127 16.95 -45.91 -5.64
CA PRO A 127 16.95 -47.34 -5.82
C PRO A 127 16.17 -47.97 -4.65
N PHE A 128 15.17 -48.80 -4.97
CA PHE A 128 14.58 -49.71 -3.99
C PHE A 128 15.65 -50.72 -3.57
N ILE A 129 16.44 -50.38 -2.55
CA ILE A 129 17.20 -51.37 -1.79
C ILE A 129 16.19 -52.12 -0.92
N VAL A 130 15.54 -53.09 -1.56
CA VAL A 130 14.77 -54.13 -0.87
C VAL A 130 15.77 -54.95 -0.05
N SER A 131 15.51 -55.07 1.25
CA SER A 131 16.31 -55.83 2.21
C SER A 131 15.42 -56.80 2.99
#